data_AF-A0A531L6U8-F1
#
_entry.id   AF-A0A531L6U8-F1
#
_cell.length_a   1.000
_cell.length_b   1.000
_cell.length_c   1.000
_cell.angle_alpha   90.00
_cell.angle_beta   90.00
_cell.angle_gamma   90.00
#
_symmetry.space_group_name_H-M   'P 1'
#
loop_
_entity.id
_entity.type
_entity.pdbx_description
1 polymer ?
#
loop_
_entity_poly.entity_id
_entity_poly.type
_entity_poly.pdbx_seq_one_letter_code
_entity_poly.pdbx_strand_id
1 'polypeptide(L)'
;MFRYVLTAALALSATPVFANDSIAELGTGGLILSRSDAVAMESEDLYISPEKVTVDYVFRNNTDKDVDAIVAFPMPDIEGDPNEMPAIPDGQSDNFLGFEVTIDGVAAKPQLEQKAFALGIDISADLKSQNVPFYPFGDAARAPLEQLPQAFADDWVDRGLIIEDTTDDGSGMKSVYVPFWQLRSTYWWRSTFPANKSVRVAHR
;
A
#
# COMPACT_ATOMS: atom_id res chain seq x y z
N MET A 1 18.04 37.84 26.52
CA MET A 1 18.72 37.26 25.34
C MET A 1 18.46 35.75 25.19
N PHE A 2 18.47 34.96 26.26
CA PHE A 2 18.25 33.49 26.18
C PHE A 2 16.91 33.04 25.59
N ARG A 3 15.82 33.81 25.80
CA ARG A 3 14.49 33.49 25.23
C ARG A 3 14.45 33.59 23.70
N TYR A 4 15.16 34.56 23.10
CA TYR A 4 15.21 34.72 21.65
C TYR A 4 16.04 33.63 20.96
N VAL A 5 17.07 33.12 21.66
CA VAL A 5 17.89 31.99 21.17
C VAL A 5 17.08 30.69 21.15
N LEU A 6 16.23 30.46 22.16
CA LEU A 6 15.38 29.27 22.22
C LEU A 6 14.29 29.27 21.14
N THR A 7 13.68 30.42 20.84
CA THR A 7 12.68 30.54 19.76
C THR A 7 13.32 30.34 18.38
N ALA A 8 14.55 30.82 18.16
CA ALA A 8 15.27 30.62 16.91
C ALA A 8 15.66 29.14 16.70
N ALA A 9 16.06 28.43 17.76
CA ALA A 9 16.41 27.01 17.68
C ALA A 9 15.20 26.11 17.34
N LEU A 10 13.99 26.47 17.78
CA LEU A 10 12.76 25.72 17.48
C LEU A 10 12.26 25.92 16.04
N ALA A 11 12.57 27.07 15.42
CA ALA A 11 12.23 27.33 14.02
C ALA A 11 13.14 26.58 13.04
N LEU A 12 14.34 26.21 13.46
CA LEU A 12 15.33 25.46 12.66
C LEU A 12 15.12 23.94 12.70
N SER A 13 14.24 23.43 13.58
CA SER A 13 13.88 22.01 13.67
C SER A 13 12.63 21.63 12.86
N ALA A 14 12.10 22.53 12.03
CA ALA A 14 11.02 22.19 11.11
C ALA A 14 11.55 21.28 9.99
N THR A 15 11.36 19.97 10.14
CA THR A 15 11.55 19.04 9.04
C THR A 15 10.54 19.35 7.93
N PRO A 16 10.93 19.35 6.65
CA PRO A 16 9.97 19.47 5.57
C PRO A 16 8.96 18.32 5.68
N VAL A 17 7.69 18.66 5.92
CA VAL A 17 6.58 17.74 5.68
C VAL A 17 6.34 17.76 4.18
N PHE A 18 6.61 16.64 3.53
CA PHE A 18 6.18 16.46 2.14
C PHE A 18 4.71 16.07 2.22
N ALA A 19 3.83 16.91 1.68
CA ALA A 19 2.43 16.56 1.50
C ALA A 19 2.34 15.33 0.58
N ASN A 20 1.34 14.48 0.77
CA ASN A 20 1.05 13.40 -0.18
C ASN A 20 0.31 13.97 -1.41
N ASP A 21 0.88 15.01 -2.04
CA ASP A 21 0.32 15.77 -3.16
C ASP A 21 0.62 15.13 -4.53
N SER A 22 0.96 13.83 -4.53
CA SER A 22 1.26 13.09 -5.75
C SER A 22 -0.01 12.67 -6.48
N ILE A 23 -0.03 12.88 -7.79
CA ILE A 23 -0.97 12.21 -8.70
C ILE A 23 -0.40 10.85 -9.10
N ALA A 24 -1.15 10.08 -9.87
CA ALA A 24 -0.63 8.88 -10.48
C ALA A 24 -0.81 8.86 -12.01
N GLU A 25 0.01 8.06 -12.65
CA GLU A 25 -0.03 7.75 -14.07
C GLU A 25 -0.12 6.24 -14.24
N LEU A 26 -0.79 5.78 -15.30
CA LEU A 26 -0.80 4.36 -15.68
C LEU A 26 0.32 4.13 -16.70
N GLY A 27 1.38 3.43 -16.29
CA GLY A 27 2.48 3.00 -17.15
C GLY A 27 2.32 1.54 -17.59
N THR A 28 3.26 1.05 -18.41
CA THR A 28 3.31 -0.35 -18.87
C THR A 28 3.51 -1.36 -17.74
N GLY A 29 3.99 -0.92 -16.58
CA GLY A 29 4.24 -1.74 -15.40
C GLY A 29 3.28 -1.50 -14.24
N GLY A 30 2.18 -0.76 -14.41
CA GLY A 30 1.23 -0.42 -13.35
C GLY A 30 1.20 1.06 -12.98
N LEU A 31 0.73 1.37 -11.79
CA LEU A 31 0.57 2.72 -11.27
C LEU A 31 1.93 3.35 -10.95
N ILE A 32 2.17 4.57 -11.44
CA ILE A 32 3.36 5.35 -11.17
C ILE A 32 2.93 6.62 -10.47
N LEU A 33 3.39 6.85 -9.24
CA LEU A 33 3.16 8.12 -8.55
C LEU A 33 3.99 9.23 -9.23
N SER A 34 3.33 10.32 -9.58
CA SER A 34 3.85 11.48 -10.31
C SER A 34 3.43 12.77 -9.59
N ARG A 35 4.06 13.90 -9.89
CA ARG A 35 3.74 15.19 -9.27
C ARG A 35 3.05 16.11 -10.27
N SER A 36 1.97 16.77 -9.84
CA SER A 36 1.28 17.78 -10.65
C SER A 36 1.33 19.14 -9.98
N ASP A 37 1.85 20.15 -10.68
CA ASP A 37 1.77 21.54 -10.23
C ASP A 37 0.37 22.15 -10.43
N ALA A 38 -0.52 21.45 -11.15
CA ALA A 38 -1.86 21.95 -11.49
C ALA A 38 -2.87 21.75 -10.35
N VAL A 39 -2.74 20.66 -9.59
CA VAL A 39 -3.63 20.31 -8.47
C VAL A 39 -2.81 20.27 -7.19
N ALA A 40 -3.10 21.18 -6.26
CA ALA A 40 -2.42 21.26 -4.97
C ALA A 40 -3.31 20.71 -3.85
N MET A 41 -2.73 19.98 -2.90
CA MET A 41 -3.40 19.65 -1.64
C MET A 41 -3.44 20.89 -0.74
N GLU A 42 -4.63 21.37 -0.40
CA GLU A 42 -4.84 22.50 0.52
C GLU A 42 -4.92 22.05 1.99
N SER A 43 -5.51 20.88 2.26
CA SER A 43 -5.60 20.30 3.60
C SER A 43 -5.69 18.78 3.57
N GLU A 44 -5.25 18.17 4.67
CA GLU A 44 -5.40 16.75 5.01
C GLU A 44 -5.81 16.68 6.49
N ASP A 45 -6.93 16.00 6.77
CA ASP A 45 -7.38 15.67 8.11
C ASP A 45 -7.35 14.14 8.28
N LEU A 46 -6.29 13.64 8.91
CA LEU A 46 -6.09 12.22 9.22
C LEU A 46 -6.58 11.89 10.64
N TYR A 47 -7.49 10.92 10.75
CA TYR A 47 -7.94 10.35 12.01
C TYR A 47 -7.59 8.87 12.08
N ILE A 48 -6.98 8.46 13.19
CA ILE A 48 -6.57 7.07 13.45
C ILE A 48 -7.06 6.66 14.84
N SER A 49 -7.80 5.56 14.92
CA SER A 49 -8.13 4.86 16.17
C SER A 49 -8.00 3.34 15.98
N PRO A 50 -8.02 2.55 17.07
CA PRO A 50 -7.99 1.09 16.97
C PRO A 50 -9.13 0.50 16.11
N GLU A 51 -10.26 1.20 16.01
CA GLU A 51 -11.45 0.75 15.30
C GLU A 51 -11.58 1.32 13.88
N LYS A 52 -10.92 2.44 13.57
CA LYS A 52 -11.13 3.15 12.30
C LYS A 52 -9.98 4.07 11.93
N VAL A 53 -9.68 4.11 10.63
CA VAL A 53 -8.86 5.17 10.01
C VAL A 53 -9.76 5.96 9.04
N THR A 54 -9.64 7.28 9.03
CA THR A 54 -10.24 8.12 7.98
C THR A 54 -9.28 9.20 7.55
N VAL A 55 -9.38 9.60 6.29
CA VAL A 55 -8.64 10.76 5.78
C VAL A 55 -9.57 11.60 4.93
N ASP A 56 -9.60 12.90 5.22
CA ASP A 56 -10.33 13.91 4.45
C ASP A 56 -9.33 14.90 3.82
N TYR A 57 -9.30 14.96 2.50
CA TYR A 57 -8.47 15.89 1.74
C TYR A 57 -9.29 17.00 1.11
N VAL A 58 -8.66 18.16 0.97
CA VAL A 58 -9.10 19.22 0.07
C VAL A 58 -8.02 19.44 -0.98
N PHE A 59 -8.35 19.20 -2.24
CA PHE A 59 -7.48 19.46 -3.38
C PHE A 59 -7.98 20.67 -4.16
N ARG A 60 -7.08 21.52 -4.65
CA ARG A 60 -7.37 22.72 -5.43
C ARG A 60 -6.74 22.65 -6.80
N ASN A 61 -7.55 22.81 -7.84
CA ASN A 61 -7.03 23.09 -9.17
C ASN A 61 -6.66 24.58 -9.26
N ASN A 62 -5.37 24.86 -9.48
CA ASN A 62 -4.80 26.21 -9.59
C ASN A 62 -4.77 26.75 -11.03
N THR A 63 -5.33 26.00 -11.99
CA THR A 63 -5.35 26.36 -13.40
C THR A 63 -6.71 26.89 -13.84
N ASP A 64 -6.75 27.49 -15.03
CA ASP A 64 -7.95 27.99 -15.70
C ASP A 64 -8.69 26.93 -16.52
N LYS A 65 -8.27 25.66 -16.44
CA LYS A 65 -8.85 24.54 -17.17
C LYS A 65 -9.15 23.38 -16.23
N ASP A 66 -10.11 22.56 -16.60
CA ASP A 66 -10.37 21.32 -15.88
C ASP A 66 -9.16 20.39 -16.02
N VAL A 67 -8.81 19.70 -14.94
CA VAL A 67 -7.69 18.76 -14.88
C VAL A 67 -8.22 17.39 -14.54
N ASP A 68 -8.03 16.44 -15.45
CA ASP A 68 -8.29 15.02 -15.20
C ASP A 68 -7.01 14.36 -14.70
N ALA A 69 -7.08 13.71 -13.54
CA ALA A 69 -5.94 13.00 -12.96
C ALA A 69 -6.37 11.66 -12.38
N ILE A 70 -5.38 10.77 -12.22
CA ILE A 70 -5.53 9.59 -11.39
C ILE A 70 -5.06 9.97 -9.99
N VAL A 71 -5.91 9.74 -9.01
CA VAL A 71 -5.57 9.86 -7.60
C VAL A 71 -5.23 8.46 -7.10
N ALA A 72 -4.17 8.36 -6.31
CA ALA A 72 -3.67 7.11 -5.77
C ALA A 72 -3.47 7.21 -4.26
N PHE A 73 -3.84 6.16 -3.55
CA PHE A 73 -3.68 6.01 -2.12
C PHE A 73 -2.89 4.73 -1.83
N PRO A 74 -1.58 4.82 -1.60
CA PRO A 74 -0.77 3.67 -1.24
C PRO A 74 -1.12 3.21 0.18
N MET A 75 -1.30 1.91 0.34
CA MET A 75 -1.48 1.30 1.66
C MET A 75 -0.12 1.00 2.29
N PRO A 76 -0.05 0.90 3.63
CA PRO A 76 1.12 0.37 4.30
C PRO A 76 1.50 -0.99 3.72
N ASP A 77 2.80 -1.19 3.53
CA ASP A 77 3.33 -2.46 3.07
C ASP A 77 3.06 -3.56 4.11
N ILE A 78 2.74 -4.76 3.62
CA ILE A 78 2.54 -5.95 4.47
C ILE A 78 3.71 -6.88 4.21
N GLU A 79 4.58 -7.04 5.21
CA GLU A 79 5.73 -7.93 5.13
C GLU A 79 5.32 -9.34 5.55
N GLY A 80 5.62 -10.35 4.73
CA GLY A 80 5.51 -11.73 5.13
C GLY A 80 6.60 -12.07 6.13
N ASP A 81 6.23 -12.28 7.38
CA ASP A 81 7.12 -12.76 8.44
C ASP A 81 6.45 -13.93 9.19
N PRO A 82 7.08 -15.11 9.26
CA PRO A 82 6.51 -16.24 10.00
C PRO A 82 6.35 -15.99 11.51
N ASN A 83 7.06 -15.01 12.07
CA ASN A 83 7.01 -14.67 13.49
C ASN A 83 6.02 -13.54 13.81
N GLU A 84 5.58 -12.79 12.80
CA GLU A 84 4.66 -11.66 12.97
C GLU A 84 3.44 -11.84 12.09
N MET A 85 2.26 -12.03 12.70
CA MET A 85 1.00 -12.03 11.97
C MET A 85 0.23 -10.74 12.29
N PRO A 86 0.14 -9.78 11.35
CA PRO A 86 -0.61 -8.56 11.57
C PRO A 86 -2.10 -8.90 11.75
N ALA A 87 -2.75 -8.20 12.68
CA ALA A 87 -4.18 -8.36 12.95
C ALA A 87 -5.01 -7.69 11.84
N ILE A 88 -5.10 -8.34 10.69
CA ILE A 88 -5.84 -7.84 9.53
C ILE A 88 -7.29 -8.35 9.56
N PRO A 89 -8.30 -7.46 9.47
CA PRO A 89 -9.71 -7.83 9.65
C PRO A 89 -10.23 -8.89 8.67
N ASP A 90 -9.82 -8.81 7.41
CA ASP A 90 -10.21 -9.75 6.34
C ASP A 90 -9.01 -10.12 5.48
N GLY A 91 -8.15 -10.99 6.00
CA GLY A 91 -6.96 -11.48 5.28
C GLY A 91 -7.27 -12.40 4.08
N GLN A 92 -8.52 -12.54 3.65
CA GLN A 92 -8.91 -13.36 2.49
C GLN A 92 -9.46 -12.52 1.33
N SER A 93 -9.78 -11.25 1.58
CA SER A 93 -10.21 -10.30 0.55
C SER A 93 -9.04 -9.45 0.08
N ASP A 94 -8.99 -9.14 -1.22
CA ASP A 94 -8.04 -8.15 -1.73
C ASP A 94 -8.31 -6.76 -1.12
N ASN A 95 -9.57 -6.48 -0.74
CA ASN A 95 -9.95 -5.29 0.02
C ASN A 95 -9.94 -5.56 1.54
N PHE A 96 -8.81 -6.03 2.05
CA PHE A 96 -8.64 -6.52 3.43
C PHE A 96 -8.90 -5.49 4.53
N LEU A 97 -8.92 -4.19 4.19
CA LEU A 97 -9.24 -3.09 5.11
C LEU A 97 -10.61 -2.44 4.85
N GLY A 98 -11.37 -2.92 3.86
CA GLY A 98 -12.67 -2.34 3.53
C GLY A 98 -12.59 -0.90 3.01
N PHE A 99 -11.54 -0.58 2.25
CA PHE A 99 -11.29 0.76 1.72
C PHE A 99 -12.48 1.25 0.89
N GLU A 100 -12.93 2.46 1.22
CA GLU A 100 -13.98 3.17 0.50
C GLU A 100 -13.57 4.62 0.28
N VAL A 101 -13.99 5.21 -0.85
CA VAL A 101 -13.71 6.61 -1.18
C VAL A 101 -14.95 7.36 -1.66
N THR A 102 -15.06 8.63 -1.28
CA THR A 102 -16.05 9.57 -1.75
C THR A 102 -15.39 10.82 -2.30
N ILE A 103 -16.00 11.42 -3.33
CA ILE A 103 -15.56 12.66 -3.99
C ILE A 103 -16.73 13.63 -3.91
N ASP A 104 -16.52 14.77 -3.24
CA ASP A 104 -17.58 15.74 -2.91
C ASP A 104 -18.83 15.08 -2.29
N GLY A 105 -18.62 14.06 -1.46
CA GLY A 105 -19.68 13.30 -0.78
C GLY A 105 -20.37 12.23 -1.64
N VAL A 106 -19.97 12.07 -2.91
CA VAL A 106 -20.49 11.02 -3.80
C VAL A 106 -19.54 9.83 -3.78
N ALA A 107 -20.09 8.62 -3.58
CA ALA A 107 -19.29 7.41 -3.58
C ALA A 107 -18.58 7.21 -4.93
N ALA A 108 -17.27 6.96 -4.89
CA ALA A 108 -16.46 6.59 -6.03
C ALA A 108 -15.99 5.14 -5.86
N LYS A 109 -15.89 4.41 -6.98
CA LYS A 109 -15.39 3.04 -6.96
C LYS A 109 -13.89 3.05 -7.22
N PRO A 110 -13.04 2.76 -6.21
CA PRO A 110 -11.62 2.65 -6.43
C PRO A 110 -11.29 1.36 -7.18
N GLN A 111 -10.16 1.38 -7.88
CA GLN A 111 -9.47 0.21 -8.39
C GLN A 111 -8.33 -0.12 -7.43
N LEU A 112 -7.93 -1.38 -7.38
CA LEU A 112 -6.85 -1.86 -6.54
C LEU A 112 -5.73 -2.41 -7.42
N GLU A 113 -4.52 -1.90 -7.23
CA GLU A 113 -3.30 -2.50 -7.74
C GLU A 113 -2.55 -3.16 -6.59
N GLN A 114 -2.09 -4.39 -6.80
CA GLN A 114 -1.25 -5.11 -5.86
C GLN A 114 -0.02 -5.68 -6.55
N LYS A 115 1.08 -5.67 -5.82
CA LYS A 115 2.35 -6.25 -6.23
C LYS A 115 3.03 -6.94 -5.06
N ALA A 116 3.71 -8.03 -5.36
CA ALA A 116 4.54 -8.74 -4.39
C ALA A 116 6.02 -8.52 -4.70
N PHE A 117 6.81 -8.22 -3.67
CA PHE A 117 8.23 -7.96 -3.79
C PHE A 117 9.02 -8.85 -2.82
N ALA A 118 10.03 -9.55 -3.33
CA ALA A 118 11.03 -10.21 -2.50
C ALA A 118 12.37 -9.50 -2.71
N LEU A 119 13.03 -9.07 -1.62
CA LEU A 119 14.32 -8.37 -1.68
C LEU A 119 14.33 -7.17 -2.66
N GLY A 120 13.18 -6.48 -2.78
CA GLY A 120 12.99 -5.33 -3.67
C GLY A 120 12.72 -5.68 -5.15
N ILE A 121 12.64 -6.96 -5.50
CA ILE A 121 12.35 -7.44 -6.86
C ILE A 121 10.87 -7.79 -6.96
N ASP A 122 10.19 -7.32 -8.01
CA ASP A 122 8.79 -7.65 -8.29
C ASP A 122 8.66 -9.13 -8.70
N ILE A 123 8.03 -9.93 -7.84
CA ILE A 123 7.80 -11.37 -8.01
C ILE A 123 6.34 -11.69 -8.34
N SER A 124 5.54 -10.67 -8.66
CA SER A 124 4.10 -10.81 -8.90
C SER A 124 3.79 -11.83 -10.00
N ALA A 125 4.66 -11.94 -11.01
CA ALA A 125 4.53 -12.91 -12.09
C ALA A 125 4.85 -14.34 -11.63
N ASP A 126 5.85 -14.53 -10.77
CA ASP A 126 6.20 -15.82 -10.18
C ASP A 126 5.00 -16.37 -9.40
N LEU A 127 4.46 -15.57 -8.46
CA LEU A 127 3.32 -15.96 -7.64
C LEU A 127 2.08 -16.28 -8.50
N LYS A 128 1.76 -15.44 -9.48
CA LYS A 128 0.65 -15.69 -10.42
C LYS A 128 0.83 -16.98 -11.21
N SER A 129 2.05 -17.30 -11.64
CA SER A 129 2.32 -18.50 -12.44
C SER A 129 2.04 -19.80 -11.68
N GLN A 130 2.15 -19.76 -10.35
CA GLN A 130 1.91 -20.90 -9.46
C GLN A 130 0.58 -20.80 -8.68
N ASN A 131 -0.29 -19.85 -9.04
CA ASN A 131 -1.56 -19.57 -8.34
C ASN A 131 -1.39 -19.31 -6.83
N VAL A 132 -0.27 -18.69 -6.44
CA VAL A 132 -0.02 -18.27 -5.06
C VAL A 132 -0.60 -16.85 -4.88
N PRO A 133 -1.47 -16.61 -3.87
CA PRO A 133 -2.00 -15.27 -3.62
C PRO A 133 -0.90 -14.31 -3.15
N PHE A 134 -1.08 -13.02 -3.37
CA PHE A 134 -0.08 -12.02 -2.97
C PHE A 134 -0.12 -11.72 -1.47
N TYR A 135 -1.25 -11.93 -0.82
CA TYR A 135 -1.36 -11.79 0.63
C TYR A 135 -0.52 -12.87 1.32
N PRO A 136 0.51 -12.51 2.12
CA PRO A 136 1.53 -13.45 2.57
C PRO A 136 1.14 -14.25 3.84
N PHE A 137 -0.12 -14.19 4.28
CA PHE A 137 -0.55 -14.83 5.52
C PHE A 137 -1.72 -15.80 5.35
N GLY A 138 -1.85 -16.71 6.32
CA GLY A 138 -2.93 -17.68 6.39
C GLY A 138 -2.77 -18.89 5.45
N ASP A 139 -3.73 -19.81 5.53
CA ASP A 139 -3.68 -21.08 4.78
C ASP A 139 -3.74 -20.88 3.27
N ALA A 140 -4.44 -19.83 2.82
CA ALA A 140 -4.53 -19.50 1.40
C ALA A 140 -3.15 -19.21 0.77
N ALA A 141 -2.23 -18.64 1.54
CA ALA A 141 -0.86 -18.40 1.08
C ALA A 141 0.02 -19.66 1.20
N ARG A 142 -0.15 -20.45 2.28
CA ARG A 142 0.71 -21.62 2.57
C ARG A 142 0.37 -22.86 1.75
N ALA A 143 -0.91 -23.18 1.59
CA ALA A 143 -1.34 -24.41 0.93
C ALA A 143 -0.86 -24.54 -0.53
N PRO A 144 -0.82 -23.47 -1.35
CA PRO A 144 -0.20 -23.51 -2.67
C PRO A 144 1.31 -23.79 -2.63
N LEU A 145 2.03 -23.28 -1.61
CA LEU A 145 3.47 -23.49 -1.47
C LEU A 145 3.82 -24.96 -1.18
N GLU A 146 3.00 -25.66 -0.40
CA GLU A 146 3.15 -27.10 -0.14
C GLU A 146 2.97 -27.95 -1.41
N GLN A 147 2.28 -27.42 -2.41
CA GLN A 147 2.01 -28.08 -3.68
C GLN A 147 2.95 -27.64 -4.80
N LEU A 148 3.90 -26.74 -4.51
CA LEU A 148 4.88 -26.30 -5.51
C LEU A 148 5.72 -27.50 -5.97
N PRO A 149 5.94 -27.65 -7.28
CA PRO A 149 6.94 -28.59 -7.76
C PRO A 149 8.30 -28.24 -7.14
N GLN A 150 9.05 -29.25 -6.68
CA GLN A 150 10.29 -29.03 -5.92
C GLN A 150 11.27 -28.06 -6.60
N ALA A 151 11.40 -28.12 -7.93
CA ALA A 151 12.28 -27.21 -8.66
C ALA A 151 11.90 -25.72 -8.53
N PHE A 152 10.60 -25.39 -8.40
CA PHE A 152 10.16 -24.04 -8.11
C PHE A 152 10.39 -23.68 -6.64
N ALA A 153 10.14 -24.62 -5.73
CA ALA A 153 10.40 -24.40 -4.30
C ALA A 153 11.89 -24.09 -4.06
N ASP A 154 12.79 -24.89 -4.63
CA ASP A 154 14.24 -24.69 -4.56
C ASP A 154 14.65 -23.31 -5.13
N ASP A 155 14.15 -22.95 -6.33
CA ASP A 155 14.40 -21.63 -6.93
C ASP A 155 13.89 -20.48 -6.06
N TRP A 156 12.70 -20.62 -5.48
CA TRP A 156 12.07 -19.58 -4.67
C TRP A 156 12.76 -19.42 -3.32
N VAL A 157 13.28 -20.50 -2.73
CA VAL A 157 14.14 -20.44 -1.54
C VAL A 157 15.45 -19.74 -1.89
N ASP A 158 16.12 -20.14 -2.97
CA ASP A 158 17.42 -19.56 -3.40
C ASP A 158 17.30 -18.05 -3.70
N ARG A 159 16.15 -17.62 -4.23
CA ARG A 159 15.84 -16.22 -4.53
C ARG A 159 15.27 -15.44 -3.33
N GLY A 160 14.98 -16.11 -2.22
CA GLY A 160 14.44 -15.50 -1.00
C GLY A 160 12.97 -15.08 -1.08
N LEU A 161 12.16 -15.74 -1.91
CA LEU A 161 10.70 -15.52 -1.99
C LEU A 161 9.99 -16.22 -0.83
N ILE A 162 10.46 -17.41 -0.46
CA ILE A 162 9.94 -18.24 0.62
C ILE A 162 11.10 -18.72 1.48
N ILE A 163 10.80 -19.12 2.70
CA ILE A 163 11.77 -19.77 3.58
C ILE A 163 11.21 -21.11 4.07
N GLU A 164 12.11 -22.02 4.42
CA GLU A 164 11.75 -23.24 5.16
C GLU A 164 11.60 -22.91 6.64
N ASP A 165 10.39 -23.06 7.16
CA ASP A 165 10.12 -23.09 8.58
C ASP A 165 10.09 -24.55 9.03
N THR A 166 11.06 -24.93 9.87
CA THR A 166 11.18 -26.29 10.38
C THR A 166 10.82 -26.32 11.85
N THR A 167 9.71 -27.00 12.16
CA THR A 167 9.19 -27.14 13.52
C THR A 167 9.08 -28.62 13.88
N ASP A 168 9.37 -28.95 15.16
CA ASP A 168 9.07 -30.26 15.75
C ASP A 168 7.79 -30.16 16.58
N ASP A 169 6.72 -30.80 16.10
CA ASP A 169 5.42 -30.86 16.78
C ASP A 169 5.31 -32.08 17.72
N GLY A 170 6.42 -32.77 18.00
CA GLY A 170 6.47 -34.01 18.78
C GLY A 170 6.24 -35.27 17.95
N SER A 171 5.95 -35.15 16.65
CA SER A 171 5.92 -36.28 15.70
C SER A 171 7.19 -36.38 14.83
N GLY A 172 8.18 -35.54 15.10
CA GLY A 172 9.42 -35.40 14.35
C GLY A 172 9.51 -34.06 13.63
N MET A 173 10.68 -33.77 13.08
CA MET A 173 10.93 -32.54 12.32
C MET A 173 10.05 -32.48 11.07
N LYS A 174 9.29 -31.40 10.92
CA LYS A 174 8.53 -31.08 9.72
C LYS A 174 8.96 -29.72 9.19
N SER A 175 9.31 -29.67 7.92
CA SER A 175 9.64 -28.44 7.21
C SER A 175 8.45 -28.04 6.35
N VAL A 176 8.02 -26.79 6.46
CA VAL A 176 6.99 -26.17 5.62
C VAL A 176 7.56 -24.92 4.98
N TYR A 177 7.10 -24.58 3.78
CA TYR A 177 7.46 -23.30 3.17
C TYR A 177 6.51 -22.21 3.62
N VAL A 178 7.08 -21.06 4.00
CA VAL A 178 6.32 -19.88 4.40
C VAL A 178 6.68 -18.67 3.52
N PRO A 179 5.71 -17.79 3.22
CA PRO A 179 5.96 -16.56 2.48
C PRO A 179 7.02 -15.66 3.13
N PHE A 180 7.89 -15.07 2.32
CA PHE A 180 8.89 -14.09 2.77
C PHE A 180 8.96 -12.86 1.84
N TRP A 181 7.83 -12.54 1.20
CA TRP A 181 7.68 -11.39 0.32
C TRP A 181 6.85 -10.29 0.99
N GLN A 182 7.03 -9.07 0.50
CA GLN A 182 6.28 -7.89 0.86
C GLN A 182 5.13 -7.67 -0.14
N LEU A 183 3.92 -7.53 0.36
CA LEU A 183 2.76 -7.08 -0.42
C LEU A 183 2.67 -5.54 -0.38
N ARG A 184 2.64 -4.93 -1.55
CA ARG A 184 2.32 -3.51 -1.74
C ARG A 184 0.96 -3.39 -2.39
N SER A 185 0.09 -2.58 -1.80
CA SER A 185 -1.27 -2.34 -2.30
C SER A 185 -1.47 -0.85 -2.54
N THR A 186 -2.15 -0.48 -3.62
CA THR A 186 -2.50 0.91 -3.91
C THR A 186 -3.90 0.99 -4.48
N TYR A 187 -4.76 1.75 -3.82
CA TYR A 187 -6.08 2.08 -4.36
C TYR A 187 -5.96 3.31 -5.26
N TRP A 188 -6.69 3.33 -6.37
CA TRP A 188 -6.67 4.47 -7.27
C TRP A 188 -7.99 4.67 -7.99
N TRP A 189 -8.25 5.90 -8.41
CA TRP A 189 -9.45 6.25 -9.18
C TRP A 189 -9.18 7.47 -10.06
N ARG A 190 -10.04 7.69 -11.05
CA ARG A 190 -10.02 8.91 -11.86
C ARG A 190 -10.85 9.98 -11.18
N SER A 191 -10.32 11.21 -11.17
CA SER A 191 -11.03 12.39 -10.68
C SER A 191 -10.83 13.54 -11.66
N THR A 192 -11.87 14.36 -11.78
CA THR A 192 -11.82 15.63 -12.50
C THR A 192 -11.79 16.75 -11.47
N PHE A 193 -10.76 17.60 -11.55
CA PHE A 193 -10.62 18.79 -10.73
C PHE A 193 -11.01 20.01 -11.56
N PRO A 194 -12.18 20.64 -11.33
CA PRO A 194 -12.64 21.73 -12.16
C PRO A 194 -11.76 22.99 -12.01
N ALA A 195 -11.63 23.78 -13.08
CA ALA A 195 -10.83 24.99 -13.10
C ALA A 195 -11.10 25.90 -11.89
N ASN A 196 -10.05 26.32 -11.18
CA ASN A 196 -10.14 27.20 -10.01
C ASN A 196 -11.17 26.75 -8.95
N LYS A 197 -11.37 25.42 -8.77
CA LYS A 197 -12.22 24.87 -7.71
C LYS A 197 -11.45 23.92 -6.81
N SER A 198 -11.99 23.78 -5.60
CA SER A 198 -11.54 22.75 -4.66
C SER A 198 -12.46 21.53 -4.75
N VAL A 199 -11.90 20.34 -4.60
CA VAL A 199 -12.57 19.04 -4.58
C VAL A 199 -12.24 18.37 -3.26
N ARG A 200 -13.27 17.84 -2.59
CA ARG A 200 -13.10 17.06 -1.36
C ARG A 200 -13.01 15.58 -1.66
N VAL A 201 -12.02 14.93 -1.10
CA VAL A 201 -11.85 13.48 -1.21
C VAL A 201 -11.80 12.91 0.20
N ALA A 202 -12.71 12.00 0.53
CA ALA A 202 -12.73 11.36 1.83
C ALA A 202 -12.65 9.84 1.66
N HIS A 203 -11.81 9.18 2.44
CA HIS A 203 -11.75 7.72 2.46
C HIS A 203 -11.64 7.15 3.88
N ARG A 204 -12.03 5.89 4.01
CA ARG A 204 -12.06 5.11 5.26
C ARG A 204 -11.67 3.67 5.02
#